data_AF-A0AAV8X3M3-F1
#
_entry.id   AF-A0AAV8X3M3-F1
#
_cell.length_a   1.000
_cell.length_b   1.000
_cell.length_c   1.000
_cell.angle_alpha   90.00
_cell.angle_beta   90.00
_cell.angle_gamma   90.00
#
_symmetry.space_group_name_H-M   'P 1'
#
loop_
_entity.id
_entity.type
_entity.pdbx_description
1 polymer ?
#
loop_
_entity_poly.entity_id
_entity_poly.type
_entity_poly.pdbx_seq_one_letter_code
_entity_poly.pdbx_strand_id
1 'polypeptide(L)'
;MSRINFLKYCKPIINKEHTIHDSMALWRNIAPILKTSLEVLYLRVDSTNTKEPQKGLTFSKENLAHSLELPFYAKYLLIAAYLASYNSVKDDKRLFMKYHGKKTKTKKDIKMKSKVSERLNTQLGPKLFTFDRLLAIFYSILDDKVGFNNNLLVQVSSLVELQLLSTASDNCVLDGQKYKCNVNFEFVQNISRMVGFNVRKYLSDFSHV
;
A
#
# COMPACT_ATOMS: atom_id res chain seq x y z
N MET A 1 -29.60 3.24 -3.12
CA MET A 1 -29.31 1.83 -3.47
C MET A 1 -30.55 0.97 -3.76
N SER A 2 -31.64 1.02 -2.98
CA SER A 2 -32.84 0.20 -3.22
C SER A 2 -33.43 0.35 -4.63
N ARG A 3 -33.61 1.59 -5.13
CA ARG A 3 -34.09 1.88 -6.49
C ARG A 3 -33.18 1.30 -7.60
N ILE A 4 -31.87 1.38 -7.41
CA ILE A 4 -30.87 0.88 -8.38
C ILE A 4 -30.90 -0.66 -8.42
N ASN A 5 -30.99 -1.29 -7.26
CA ASN A 5 -31.04 -2.74 -7.15
C ASN A 5 -32.39 -3.30 -7.63
N PHE A 6 -33.48 -2.56 -7.46
CA PHE A 6 -34.79 -2.94 -7.98
C PHE A 6 -34.79 -3.08 -9.52
N LEU A 7 -34.16 -2.15 -10.25
CA LEU A 7 -34.02 -2.29 -11.71
C LEU A 7 -33.26 -3.56 -12.10
N LYS A 8 -32.22 -3.92 -11.33
CA LYS A 8 -31.44 -5.15 -11.57
C LYS A 8 -32.23 -6.42 -11.22
N TYR A 9 -33.11 -6.36 -10.22
CA TYR A 9 -34.02 -7.44 -9.86
C TYR A 9 -35.01 -7.75 -10.98
N CYS A 10 -35.54 -6.73 -11.66
CA CYS A 10 -36.51 -6.89 -12.74
C CYS A 10 -35.90 -7.37 -14.08
N LYS A 11 -34.57 -7.31 -14.26
CA LYS A 11 -33.91 -7.66 -15.54
C LYS A 11 -34.31 -9.04 -16.10
N PRO A 12 -34.30 -10.15 -15.32
CA PRO A 12 -34.64 -11.46 -15.87
C PRO A 12 -36.11 -11.57 -16.31
N ILE A 13 -37.00 -10.78 -15.69
CA ILE A 13 -38.42 -10.69 -16.06
C ILE A 13 -38.55 -9.95 -17.40
N ILE A 14 -37.82 -8.83 -17.55
CA ILE A 14 -37.81 -8.03 -18.79
C ILE A 14 -37.23 -8.86 -19.96
N ASN A 15 -36.20 -9.65 -19.70
CA ASN A 15 -35.56 -10.53 -20.68
C ASN A 15 -36.37 -11.80 -21.00
N LYS A 16 -37.51 -12.04 -20.32
CA LYS A 16 -38.33 -13.26 -20.42
C LYS A 16 -37.58 -14.57 -20.08
N GLU A 17 -36.53 -14.49 -19.27
CA GLU A 17 -35.75 -15.65 -18.80
C GLU A 17 -36.48 -16.37 -17.65
N HIS A 18 -37.16 -15.61 -16.79
CA HIS A 18 -37.91 -16.13 -15.64
C HIS A 18 -39.31 -15.52 -15.55
N THR A 19 -40.26 -16.30 -15.05
CA THR A 19 -41.62 -15.83 -14.75
C THR A 19 -41.66 -15.08 -13.42
N ILE A 20 -42.68 -14.23 -13.25
CA ILE A 20 -42.89 -13.43 -12.03
C ILE A 20 -43.07 -14.32 -10.79
N HIS A 21 -43.55 -15.55 -10.99
CA HIS A 21 -43.84 -16.50 -9.92
C HIS A 21 -42.60 -17.27 -9.43
N ASP A 22 -41.48 -17.24 -10.16
CA ASP A 22 -40.25 -17.93 -9.77
C ASP A 22 -39.40 -17.05 -8.83
N SER A 23 -39.84 -16.97 -7.57
CA SER A 23 -39.17 -16.17 -6.53
C SER A 23 -37.74 -16.64 -6.24
N MET A 24 -37.47 -17.94 -6.35
CA MET A 24 -36.17 -18.54 -6.08
C MET A 24 -35.13 -18.19 -7.15
N ALA A 25 -35.51 -18.22 -8.43
CA ALA A 25 -34.64 -17.80 -9.51
C ALA A 25 -34.32 -16.30 -9.43
N LEU A 26 -35.33 -15.46 -9.17
CA LEU A 26 -35.13 -14.02 -8.99
C LEU A 26 -34.23 -13.70 -7.78
N TRP A 27 -34.40 -14.43 -6.67
CA TRP A 27 -33.53 -14.32 -5.50
C TRP A 27 -32.09 -14.71 -5.83
N ARG A 28 -31.85 -15.84 -6.52
CA ARG A 28 -30.51 -16.26 -6.94
C ARG A 28 -29.81 -15.21 -7.80
N ASN A 29 -30.55 -14.53 -8.66
CA ASN A 29 -30.01 -13.46 -9.50
C ASN A 29 -29.65 -12.19 -8.69
N ILE A 30 -30.53 -11.75 -7.78
CA ILE A 30 -30.34 -10.48 -7.06
C ILE A 30 -29.46 -10.59 -5.81
N ALA A 31 -29.42 -11.75 -5.16
CA ALA A 31 -28.64 -11.99 -3.93
C ALA A 31 -27.16 -11.57 -4.03
N PRO A 32 -26.38 -11.96 -5.06
CA PRO A 32 -24.98 -11.51 -5.16
C PRO A 32 -24.87 -10.00 -5.33
N ILE A 33 -25.79 -9.38 -6.09
CA ILE A 33 -25.80 -7.93 -6.32
C ILE A 33 -26.09 -7.16 -5.03
N LEU A 34 -27.03 -7.65 -4.21
CA LEU A 34 -27.33 -7.08 -2.90
C LEU A 34 -26.14 -7.20 -1.96
N LYS A 35 -25.43 -8.34 -1.97
CA LYS A 35 -24.23 -8.55 -1.17
C LYS A 35 -23.14 -7.53 -1.51
N THR A 36 -22.83 -7.35 -2.80
CA THR A 36 -21.87 -6.32 -3.25
C THR A 36 -22.36 -4.90 -2.96
N SER A 37 -23.67 -4.64 -3.08
CA SER A 37 -24.23 -3.33 -2.76
C SER A 37 -24.13 -3.00 -1.27
N LEU A 38 -24.25 -4.00 -0.40
CA LEU A 38 -24.16 -3.85 1.05
C LEU A 38 -22.75 -3.45 1.47
N GLU A 39 -21.72 -3.99 0.81
CA GLU A 39 -20.31 -3.62 1.04
C GLU A 39 -20.06 -2.11 0.80
N VAL A 40 -20.85 -1.48 -0.07
CA VAL A 40 -20.67 -0.07 -0.48
C VAL A 40 -21.77 0.85 0.05
N LEU A 41 -22.85 0.31 0.63
CA LEU A 41 -24.05 1.07 0.99
C LEU A 41 -23.76 2.23 1.94
N TYR A 42 -22.87 2.02 2.91
CA TYR A 42 -22.49 3.03 3.90
C TYR A 42 -21.32 3.91 3.44
N LEU A 43 -20.66 3.59 2.32
CA LEU A 43 -19.57 4.40 1.76
C LEU A 43 -20.07 5.69 1.08
N ARG A 44 -21.40 5.88 0.97
CA ARG A 44 -22.05 7.03 0.30
C ARG A 44 -21.50 7.30 -1.11
N VAL A 45 -21.16 6.25 -1.85
CA VAL A 45 -20.67 6.37 -3.22
C VAL A 45 -21.84 6.62 -4.17
N ASP A 46 -21.76 7.69 -4.95
CA ASP A 46 -22.75 8.02 -5.99
C ASP A 46 -22.67 7.04 -7.16
N SER A 47 -23.42 5.96 -7.03
CA SER A 47 -23.59 4.92 -8.07
C SER A 47 -24.33 5.38 -9.34
N THR A 48 -24.65 6.67 -9.49
CA THR A 48 -25.35 7.23 -10.67
C THR A 48 -24.42 7.62 -11.83
N ASN A 49 -23.11 7.71 -11.61
CA ASN A 49 -22.14 8.12 -12.64
C ASN A 49 -21.42 6.97 -13.38
N THR A 50 -21.67 5.71 -13.03
CA THR A 50 -21.08 4.56 -13.74
C THR A 50 -21.98 4.10 -14.89
N LYS A 51 -21.93 4.80 -16.02
CA LYS A 51 -22.59 4.39 -17.28
C LYS A 51 -21.89 3.25 -18.02
N GLU A 52 -20.82 2.68 -17.47
CA GLU A 52 -20.15 1.52 -18.07
C GLU A 52 -20.28 0.27 -17.19
N PRO A 53 -20.55 -0.91 -17.79
CA PRO A 53 -20.55 -2.18 -17.10
C PRO A 53 -19.10 -2.61 -16.85
N GLN A 54 -18.39 -1.92 -15.96
CA GLN A 54 -17.14 -2.45 -15.43
C GLN A 54 -17.48 -3.61 -14.51
N LYS A 55 -17.07 -4.81 -14.93
CA LYS A 55 -17.13 -6.04 -14.14
C LYS A 55 -16.52 -5.78 -12.77
N GLY A 56 -17.35 -5.85 -11.72
CA GLY A 56 -16.91 -5.71 -10.34
C GLY A 56 -16.70 -4.26 -9.93
N LEU A 57 -17.51 -3.79 -8.99
CA LEU A 57 -17.23 -2.59 -8.21
C LEU A 57 -16.12 -2.89 -7.19
N THR A 58 -15.01 -3.46 -7.66
CA THR A 58 -13.75 -3.32 -6.96
C THR A 58 -13.36 -1.88 -7.23
N PHE A 59 -13.45 -1.01 -6.22
CA PHE A 59 -12.59 0.16 -6.19
C PHE A 59 -11.17 -0.40 -6.13
N SER A 60 -10.63 -0.83 -7.28
CA SER A 60 -9.40 -1.60 -7.33
C SER A 60 -8.36 -0.67 -6.74
N LYS A 61 -7.79 -1.01 -5.58
CA LYS A 61 -6.65 -0.28 -5.00
C LYS A 61 -5.54 -0.06 -6.05
N GLU A 62 -5.53 -0.94 -7.04
CA GLU A 62 -4.77 -0.93 -8.28
C GLU A 62 -4.96 0.36 -9.11
N ASN A 63 -6.18 0.87 -9.27
CA ASN A 63 -6.46 2.08 -10.09
C ASN A 63 -5.95 3.37 -9.45
N LEU A 64 -5.91 3.46 -8.11
CA LEU A 64 -5.33 4.62 -7.41
C LEU A 64 -3.81 4.73 -7.63
N ALA A 65 -3.12 3.58 -7.65
CA ALA A 65 -1.68 3.55 -7.92
C ALA A 65 -1.35 3.84 -9.39
N HIS A 66 -2.22 3.46 -10.33
CA HIS A 66 -2.05 3.78 -11.75
C HIS A 66 -2.44 5.23 -12.09
N SER A 67 -3.33 5.85 -11.32
CA SER A 67 -3.73 7.25 -11.52
C SER A 67 -2.77 8.26 -10.91
N LEU A 68 -1.99 7.88 -9.88
CA LEU A 68 -0.99 8.75 -9.28
C LEU A 68 0.39 8.55 -9.93
N GLU A 69 0.66 9.33 -10.98
CA GLU A 69 2.01 9.38 -11.56
C GLU A 69 2.95 10.24 -10.71
N LEU A 70 4.02 9.62 -10.20
CA LEU A 70 5.08 10.29 -9.46
C LEU A 70 6.37 10.37 -10.30
N PRO A 71 7.21 11.41 -10.12
CA PRO A 71 8.56 11.44 -10.70
C PRO A 71 9.41 10.23 -10.28
N PHE A 72 10.38 9.85 -11.11
CA PHE A 72 11.23 8.67 -10.89
C PHE A 72 11.86 8.61 -9.48
N TYR A 73 12.55 9.68 -9.07
CA TYR A 73 13.18 9.73 -7.74
C TYR A 73 12.16 9.77 -6.60
N ALA A 74 10.99 10.38 -6.81
CA ALA A 74 9.91 10.37 -5.83
C ALA A 74 9.36 8.95 -5.60
N LYS A 75 9.29 8.11 -6.65
CA LYS A 75 8.93 6.68 -6.52
C LYS A 75 9.93 5.94 -5.62
N TYR A 76 11.23 6.12 -5.85
CA TYR A 76 12.28 5.49 -5.03
C TYR A 76 12.30 6.02 -3.60
N LEU A 77 12.13 7.32 -3.40
CA LEU A 77 12.02 7.92 -2.07
C LEU A 77 10.83 7.35 -1.31
N LEU A 78 9.68 7.16 -1.97
CA LEU A 78 8.51 6.59 -1.34
C LEU A 78 8.70 5.10 -0.97
N ILE A 79 9.35 4.33 -1.85
CA ILE A 79 9.72 2.93 -1.56
C ILE A 79 10.70 2.88 -0.37
N ALA A 80 11.72 3.73 -0.37
CA ALA A 80 12.70 3.81 0.72
C ALA A 80 12.04 4.20 2.05
N ALA A 81 11.11 5.17 2.03
CA ALA A 81 10.33 5.59 3.19
C ALA A 81 9.47 4.45 3.74
N TYR A 82 8.83 3.67 2.87
CA TYR A 82 8.08 2.48 3.28
C TYR A 82 8.99 1.46 3.96
N LEU A 83 10.13 1.14 3.35
CA LEU A 83 11.11 0.22 3.94
C LEU A 83 11.64 0.73 5.28
N ALA A 84 11.87 2.03 5.41
CA ALA A 84 12.29 2.65 6.67
C ALA A 84 11.20 2.53 7.75
N SER A 85 9.93 2.80 7.43
CA SER A 85 8.84 2.71 8.40
C SER A 85 8.56 1.28 8.87
N TYR A 86 8.65 0.28 7.99
CA TYR A 86 8.25 -1.10 8.34
C TYR A 86 9.42 -1.97 8.82
N ASN A 87 10.66 -1.69 8.41
CA ASN A 87 11.83 -2.40 8.92
C ASN A 87 12.39 -1.76 10.19
N SER A 88 12.98 -2.59 11.05
CA SER A 88 13.74 -2.11 12.21
C SER A 88 15.12 -1.59 11.79
N VAL A 89 15.61 -0.54 12.46
CA VAL A 89 16.96 0.03 12.24
C VAL A 89 18.08 -1.03 12.36
N LYS A 90 17.83 -2.08 13.16
CA LYS A 90 18.79 -3.20 13.35
C LYS A 90 18.97 -4.06 12.09
N ASP A 91 17.96 -4.10 11.23
CA ASP A 91 17.93 -4.94 10.03
C ASP A 91 18.51 -4.21 8.81
N ASP A 92 18.60 -2.87 8.83
CA ASP A 92 19.05 -2.05 7.70
C ASP A 92 20.41 -2.51 7.17
N LYS A 93 21.38 -2.69 8.07
CA LYS A 93 22.71 -3.13 7.68
C LYS A 93 22.67 -4.47 6.92
N ARG A 94 21.81 -5.41 7.33
CA ARG A 94 21.68 -6.73 6.68
C ARG A 94 20.98 -6.64 5.33
N LEU A 95 20.00 -5.75 5.20
CA LEU A 95 19.15 -5.64 4.03
C LEU A 95 19.77 -4.79 2.91
N PHE A 96 20.53 -3.76 3.28
CA PHE A 96 20.98 -2.71 2.38
C PHE A 96 22.51 -2.72 2.15
N MET A 97 23.31 -3.21 3.11
CA MET A 97 24.76 -3.29 2.89
C MET A 97 25.15 -4.57 2.17
N LYS A 98 25.83 -4.43 1.03
CA LYS A 98 26.38 -5.56 0.24
C LYS A 98 27.34 -6.44 1.04
N TYR A 99 28.13 -5.82 1.93
CA TYR A 99 29.12 -6.50 2.78
C TYR A 99 28.74 -6.39 4.26
N HIS A 100 27.66 -7.05 4.65
CA HIS A 100 27.15 -6.97 6.02
C HIS A 100 27.91 -7.84 7.06
N GLY A 101 28.91 -8.62 6.63
CA GLY A 101 29.60 -9.57 7.49
C GLY A 101 28.72 -10.76 7.93
N LYS A 102 29.36 -11.85 8.37
CA LYS A 102 28.66 -13.03 8.89
C LYS A 102 28.29 -12.80 10.35
N LYS A 103 26.99 -12.63 10.63
CA LYS A 103 26.47 -12.70 12.01
C LYS A 103 26.15 -14.16 12.35
N THR A 104 26.96 -14.76 13.23
CA THR A 104 26.67 -16.06 13.83
C THR A 104 25.45 -15.92 14.74
N LYS A 105 24.32 -16.51 14.33
CA LYS A 105 23.09 -16.51 15.13
C LYS A 105 23.27 -17.46 16.31
N THR A 106 23.05 -16.97 17.53
CA THR A 106 22.99 -17.86 18.69
C THR A 106 21.60 -18.50 18.84
N LYS A 107 21.50 -19.63 19.55
CA LYS A 107 20.20 -20.32 19.79
C LYS A 107 19.16 -19.41 20.45
N LYS A 108 19.60 -18.41 21.24
CA LYS A 108 18.73 -17.38 21.85
C LYS A 108 18.13 -16.43 20.80
N ASP A 109 18.91 -16.03 19.80
CA ASP A 109 18.43 -15.18 18.69
C ASP A 109 17.36 -15.87 17.87
N ILE A 110 17.48 -17.20 17.69
CA ILE A 110 16.51 -18.01 16.97
C ILE A 110 15.18 -18.06 17.74
N LYS A 111 15.23 -18.30 19.06
CA LYS A 111 14.03 -18.41 19.92
C LYS A 111 13.34 -17.08 20.18
N MET A 112 14.07 -15.97 20.23
CA MET A 112 13.48 -14.61 20.35
C MET A 112 12.84 -14.18 19.04
N LYS A 113 13.42 -14.56 17.90
CA LYS A 113 12.85 -14.25 16.57
C LYS A 113 11.57 -14.99 16.30
N SER A 114 11.45 -16.27 16.67
CA SER A 114 10.22 -17.04 16.43
C SER A 114 8.98 -16.41 17.08
N LYS A 115 9.13 -15.79 18.27
CA LYS A 115 8.05 -15.06 18.95
C LYS A 115 7.72 -13.69 18.34
N VAL A 116 8.70 -13.02 17.73
CA VAL A 116 8.50 -11.69 17.10
C VAL A 116 7.96 -11.83 15.68
N SER A 117 8.33 -12.89 14.96
CA SER A 117 7.78 -13.20 13.63
C SER A 117 6.30 -13.60 13.65
N GLU A 118 5.71 -13.90 14.81
CA GLU A 118 4.26 -14.12 14.94
C GLU A 118 3.45 -12.82 14.73
N ARG A 119 4.07 -11.64 14.86
CA ARG A 119 3.43 -10.36 14.51
C ARG A 119 4.21 -9.71 13.39
N LEU A 120 3.68 -9.77 12.16
CA LEU A 120 4.28 -9.13 11.00
C LEU A 120 4.42 -7.62 11.27
N ASN A 121 5.58 -7.01 11.00
CA ASN A 121 5.75 -5.57 11.15
C ASN A 121 4.72 -4.79 10.33
N THR A 122 4.26 -5.37 9.21
CA THR A 122 3.13 -4.84 8.43
C THR A 122 1.82 -4.70 9.21
N GLN A 123 1.60 -5.50 10.27
CA GLN A 123 0.42 -5.45 11.14
C GLN A 123 0.56 -4.51 12.34
N LEU A 124 1.80 -4.23 12.81
CA LEU A 124 2.03 -3.30 13.93
C LEU A 124 1.91 -1.83 13.53
N GLY A 125 1.91 -1.53 12.23
CA GLY A 125 1.83 -0.17 11.69
C GLY A 125 3.20 0.49 11.46
N PRO A 126 3.22 1.62 10.75
CA PRO A 126 4.46 2.28 10.32
C PRO A 126 5.18 2.96 11.49
N LYS A 127 6.49 2.72 11.60
CA LYS A 127 7.37 3.35 12.60
C LYS A 127 7.93 4.67 12.06
N LEU A 128 8.30 5.53 13.00
CA LEU A 128 8.99 6.79 12.73
C LEU A 128 10.44 6.52 12.29
N PHE A 129 10.93 7.30 11.33
CA PHE A 129 12.31 7.26 10.86
C PHE A 129 12.87 8.68 10.66
N THR A 130 14.20 8.80 10.67
CA THR A 130 14.90 10.07 10.42
C THR A 130 15.17 10.26 8.93
N PHE A 131 15.37 11.52 8.52
CA PHE A 131 15.73 11.86 7.14
C PHE A 131 17.01 11.14 6.68
N ASP A 132 18.04 11.07 7.53
CA ASP A 132 19.30 10.40 7.19
C ASP A 132 19.10 8.93 6.84
N ARG A 133 18.24 8.24 7.61
CA ARG A 133 17.91 6.84 7.35
C ARG A 133 17.18 6.66 6.03
N LEU A 134 16.25 7.57 5.71
CA LEU A 134 15.56 7.59 4.42
C LEU A 134 16.56 7.69 3.27
N LEU A 135 17.47 8.67 3.33
CA LEU A 135 18.48 8.86 2.30
C LEU A 135 19.45 7.69 2.18
N ALA A 136 19.92 7.15 3.31
CA ALA A 136 20.81 5.99 3.31
C ALA A 136 20.17 4.78 2.62
N ILE A 137 18.88 4.53 2.88
CA ILE A 137 18.13 3.46 2.20
C ILE A 137 17.94 3.81 0.72
N PHE A 138 17.54 5.04 0.40
CA PHE A 138 17.35 5.52 -0.97
C PHE A 138 18.60 5.30 -1.83
N TYR A 139 19.77 5.76 -1.38
CA TYR A 139 21.03 5.57 -2.11
C TYR A 139 21.49 4.12 -2.16
N SER A 140 21.01 3.26 -1.25
CA SER A 140 21.34 1.84 -1.28
C SER A 140 20.50 1.03 -2.26
N ILE A 141 19.26 1.47 -2.53
CA ILE A 141 18.34 0.78 -3.45
C ILE A 141 18.37 1.36 -4.86
N LEU A 142 18.91 2.57 -5.00
CA LEU A 142 19.15 3.22 -6.28
C LEU A 142 20.49 2.74 -6.85
N ASP A 143 20.48 2.19 -8.05
CA ASP A 143 21.71 1.73 -8.72
C ASP A 143 22.55 2.92 -9.27
N ASP A 144 21.90 4.06 -9.51
CA ASP A 144 22.55 5.27 -10.04
C ASP A 144 23.29 6.06 -8.96
N LYS A 145 24.49 6.52 -9.31
CA LYS A 145 25.29 7.42 -8.46
C LYS A 145 24.74 8.84 -8.51
N VAL A 146 23.73 9.11 -7.71
CA VAL A 146 23.16 10.44 -7.53
C VAL A 146 23.84 11.14 -6.36
N GLY A 147 24.33 12.36 -6.59
CA GLY A 147 24.82 13.22 -5.52
C GLY A 147 23.67 13.77 -4.66
N PHE A 148 23.97 14.17 -3.44
CA PHE A 148 23.00 14.90 -2.63
C PHE A 148 22.65 16.23 -3.29
N ASN A 149 21.35 16.45 -3.54
CA ASN A 149 20.84 17.62 -4.24
C ASN A 149 19.62 18.18 -3.51
N ASN A 150 19.45 19.51 -3.54
CA ASN A 150 18.27 20.18 -2.97
C ASN A 150 16.95 19.67 -3.54
N ASN A 151 16.96 19.18 -4.78
CA ASN A 151 15.79 18.57 -5.40
C ASN A 151 15.26 17.34 -4.63
N LEU A 152 16.12 16.60 -3.93
CA LEU A 152 15.68 15.47 -3.10
C LEU A 152 14.93 15.95 -1.86
N LEU A 153 15.38 17.04 -1.24
CA LEU A 153 14.68 17.67 -0.11
C LEU A 153 13.30 18.15 -0.54
N VAL A 154 13.22 18.87 -1.67
CA VAL A 154 11.96 19.35 -2.24
C VAL A 154 11.00 18.19 -2.52
N GLN A 155 11.50 17.09 -3.11
CA GLN A 155 10.66 15.91 -3.35
C GLN A 155 10.13 15.29 -2.06
N VAL A 156 10.93 15.21 -0.99
CA VAL A 156 10.44 14.72 0.30
C VAL A 156 9.40 15.66 0.89
N SER A 157 9.58 16.98 0.79
CA SER A 157 8.56 17.96 1.19
C SER A 157 7.26 17.80 0.39
N SER A 158 7.34 17.63 -0.93
CA SER A 158 6.16 17.38 -1.76
C SER A 158 5.46 16.07 -1.41
N LEU A 159 6.19 15.01 -1.07
CA LEU A 159 5.60 13.74 -0.60
C LEU A 159 4.86 13.89 0.74
N VAL A 160 5.31 14.81 1.62
CA VAL A 160 4.62 15.16 2.86
C VAL A 160 3.36 15.98 2.57
N GLU A 161 3.45 16.95 1.66
CA GLU A 161 2.32 17.78 1.25
C GLU A 161 1.19 16.94 0.60
N LEU A 162 1.56 15.94 -0.21
CA LEU A 162 0.65 14.94 -0.80
C LEU A 162 0.13 13.91 0.22
N GLN A 163 0.48 14.01 1.50
CA GLN A 163 0.09 13.10 2.59
C GLN A 163 0.52 11.63 2.38
N LEU A 164 1.45 11.37 1.46
CA LEU A 164 2.08 10.06 1.29
C LEU A 164 3.06 9.79 2.44
N LEU A 165 3.66 10.87 2.96
CA LEU A 165 4.43 10.90 4.20
C LEU A 165 3.76 11.85 5.21
N SER A 166 3.98 11.61 6.50
CA SER A 166 3.65 12.57 7.55
C SER A 166 4.86 12.85 8.42
N THR A 167 4.92 14.06 8.95
CA THR A 167 5.89 14.48 9.96
C THR A 167 5.27 14.29 11.34
N ALA A 168 6.04 13.75 12.28
CA ALA A 168 5.56 13.48 13.65
C ALA A 168 6.18 14.40 14.71
N SER A 169 7.13 15.24 14.33
CA SER A 169 7.80 16.21 15.21
C SER A 169 7.20 17.60 15.03
N ASP A 170 7.21 18.38 16.12
CA ASP A 170 6.85 19.80 16.05
C ASP A 170 7.77 20.54 15.07
N ASN A 171 7.17 21.36 14.20
CA ASN A 171 7.79 22.03 13.05
C ASN A 171 8.91 23.03 13.40
N CYS A 172 9.36 23.09 14.65
CA CYS A 172 10.22 24.15 15.18
C CYS A 172 11.73 23.84 15.04
N VAL A 173 12.11 22.58 14.76
CA VAL A 173 13.52 22.19 14.60
C VAL A 173 13.71 21.52 13.23
N LEU A 174 14.54 22.16 12.39
CA LEU A 174 14.97 21.59 11.09
C LEU A 174 15.78 20.30 11.29
N ASP A 175 16.52 20.23 12.39
CA ASP A 175 17.31 19.07 12.78
C ASP A 175 16.45 18.06 13.58
N GLY A 176 16.55 16.78 13.21
CA GLY A 176 15.83 15.70 13.90
C GLY A 176 14.37 15.50 13.49
N GLN A 177 13.90 16.08 12.38
CA GLN A 177 12.54 15.85 11.88
C GLN A 177 12.31 14.36 11.61
N LYS A 178 11.22 13.83 12.18
CA LYS A 178 10.85 12.41 12.04
C LYS A 178 9.69 12.26 11.09
N TYR A 179 9.82 11.30 10.20
CA TYR A 179 8.86 10.99 9.15
C TYR A 179 8.19 9.63 9.40
N LYS A 180 7.01 9.47 8.82
CA LYS A 180 6.21 8.25 8.81
C LYS A 180 5.64 8.04 7.41
N CYS A 181 5.68 6.80 6.92
CA CYS A 181 5.01 6.45 5.67
C CYS A 181 3.52 6.13 5.92
N ASN A 182 2.62 6.73 5.13
CA ASN A 182 1.17 6.51 5.24
C ASN A 182 0.63 5.51 4.22
N VAL A 183 1.51 4.99 3.37
CA VAL A 183 1.14 4.21 2.21
C VAL A 183 1.07 2.72 2.54
N ASN A 184 0.07 2.04 1.97
CA ASN A 184 -0.11 0.60 2.14
C ASN A 184 0.85 -0.21 1.26
N PHE A 185 1.10 -1.47 1.64
CA PHE A 185 1.95 -2.41 0.91
C PHE A 185 1.57 -2.54 -0.57
N GLU A 186 0.28 -2.73 -0.88
CA GLU A 186 -0.21 -2.88 -2.26
C GLU A 186 0.17 -1.70 -3.16
N PHE A 187 0.08 -0.48 -2.63
CA PHE A 187 0.40 0.72 -3.39
C PHE A 187 1.91 0.85 -3.63
N VAL A 188 2.74 0.60 -2.61
CA VAL A 188 4.20 0.58 -2.77
C VAL A 188 4.64 -0.54 -3.70
N GLN A 189 3.99 -1.70 -3.64
CA GLN A 189 4.26 -2.83 -4.52
C GLN A 189 3.93 -2.51 -5.98
N ASN A 190 2.89 -1.72 -6.25
CA ASN A 190 2.58 -1.24 -7.59
C ASN A 190 3.63 -0.24 -8.08
N ILE A 191 4.01 0.74 -7.25
CA ILE A 191 5.08 1.70 -7.58
C ILE A 191 6.40 0.97 -7.81
N SER A 192 6.73 -0.03 -7.01
CA SER A 192 7.96 -0.80 -7.15
C SER A 192 7.99 -1.56 -8.48
N ARG A 193 6.85 -2.12 -8.93
CA ARG A 193 6.74 -2.75 -10.25
C ARG A 193 6.98 -1.74 -11.38
N MET A 194 6.49 -0.50 -11.25
CA MET A 194 6.71 0.55 -12.26
C MET A 194 8.19 0.91 -12.47
N VAL A 195 9.02 0.75 -11.43
CA VAL A 195 10.48 0.99 -11.50
C VAL A 195 11.30 -0.31 -11.58
N GLY A 196 10.65 -1.47 -11.71
CA GLY A 196 11.34 -2.77 -11.76
C GLY A 196 11.98 -3.21 -10.43
N PHE A 197 11.61 -2.61 -9.30
CA PHE A 197 12.16 -2.92 -7.98
C PHE A 197 11.32 -3.96 -7.22
N ASN A 198 11.97 -4.96 -6.62
CA ASN A 198 11.31 -5.98 -5.80
C ASN A 198 11.34 -5.61 -4.31
N VAL A 199 10.31 -4.88 -3.85
CA VAL A 199 10.20 -4.43 -2.45
C VAL A 199 10.08 -5.58 -1.45
N ARG A 200 9.46 -6.70 -1.82
CA ARG A 200 9.24 -7.85 -0.92
C ARG A 200 10.54 -8.44 -0.40
N LYS A 201 11.60 -8.46 -1.22
CA LYS A 201 12.94 -8.94 -0.84
C LYS A 201 13.54 -8.15 0.33
N TYR A 202 13.20 -6.87 0.45
CA TYR A 202 13.78 -5.95 1.43
C TYR A 202 12.94 -5.79 2.69
N LEU A 203 11.83 -6.52 2.83
CA LEU A 203 11.02 -6.51 4.05
C LEU A 203 11.46 -7.64 4.99
N SER A 204 11.74 -7.29 6.25
CA SER A 204 12.22 -8.22 7.27
C SER A 204 11.29 -9.42 7.45
N ASP A 205 9.98 -9.18 7.38
CA ASP A 205 8.91 -10.18 7.50
C ASP A 205 9.00 -11.29 6.44
N PHE A 206 9.44 -10.97 5.22
CA PHE A 206 9.50 -11.91 4.10
C PHE A 206 10.92 -12.39 3.77
N SER A 207 11.95 -11.80 4.38
CA SER A 207 13.36 -12.14 4.13
C SER A 207 13.82 -13.53 4.61
N HIS A 208 12.90 -14.34 5.15
CA HIS A 208 13.14 -15.65 5.75
C HIS A 208 12.34 -16.79 5.12
N VAL A 209 11.56 -16.48 4.07
CA VAL A 209 10.91 -17.45 3.18
C VAL A 209 11.73 -17.52 1.89
#